data_AF-A0AAD4QW45-F1
#
_entry.id   AF-A0AAD4QW45-F1
#
_cell.length_a   1.000
_cell.length_b   1.000
_cell.length_c   1.000
_cell.angle_alpha   90.00
_cell.angle_beta   90.00
_cell.angle_gamma   90.00
#
_symmetry.space_group_name_H-M   'P 1'
#
loop_
_entity.id
_entity.type
_entity.pdbx_description
1 polymer ?
#
loop_
_entity_poly.entity_id
_entity_poly.type
_entity_poly.pdbx_seq_one_letter_code
_entity_poly.pdbx_strand_id
1 'polypeptide(L)'
;MSQCLNYNFLIVFIGFAVLTYLLYHAADQFMEVKRLLCSNKFQEMIENYAPEEPHPAAVELYKAQTQQRIELLRKVKNESNDVAYYELYNALVPEVFCRDLVRIGSVSDGGKWMCNPHRMRKMDKCTIYSLGINNEPSFEESLQTYTSQYSFSDLLPKFGDKRIDILKVDIEEAEFLIQDQFLAVPICQLLIEVHPRSAWQALNFLRKMSNHGFYLYSYEINGAYHRLCEYSFIHENCFEDYGVKTIFGKYLSD
;
A
#
# COMPACT_ATOMS: atom_id res chain seq x y z
N MET A 1 -26.43 15.40 -61.80
CA MET A 1 -25.11 14.73 -61.85
C MET A 1 -24.56 14.68 -60.45
N SER A 2 -24.45 13.46 -59.93
CA SER A 2 -24.12 13.11 -58.55
C SER A 2 -22.71 13.56 -58.18
N GLN A 3 -22.57 14.33 -57.10
CA GLN A 3 -21.27 14.63 -56.52
C GLN A 3 -20.79 13.39 -55.74
N CYS A 4 -19.81 12.68 -56.29
CA CYS A 4 -19.11 11.62 -55.58
C CYS A 4 -18.31 12.25 -54.43
N LEU A 5 -18.83 12.14 -53.20
CA LEU A 5 -18.04 12.33 -51.99
C LEU A 5 -16.82 11.41 -52.07
N ASN A 6 -15.64 12.02 -52.09
CA ASN A 6 -14.36 11.34 -52.24
C ASN A 6 -14.10 10.52 -50.97
N TYR A 7 -14.54 9.25 -50.99
CA TYR A 7 -14.52 8.31 -49.87
C TYR A 7 -13.14 8.20 -49.18
N ASN A 8 -12.07 8.39 -49.96
CA ASN A 8 -10.70 8.38 -49.46
C ASN A 8 -10.39 9.53 -48.49
N PHE A 9 -10.98 10.72 -48.68
CA PHE A 9 -10.77 11.86 -47.78
C PHE A 9 -11.46 11.66 -46.44
N LEU A 10 -12.65 11.06 -46.44
CA LEU A 10 -13.40 10.76 -45.23
C LEU A 10 -12.71 9.68 -44.39
N ILE A 11 -12.13 8.65 -45.03
CA ILE A 11 -11.38 7.59 -44.34
C ILE A 11 -10.11 8.14 -43.69
N VAL A 12 -9.37 9.04 -44.35
CA VAL A 12 -8.16 9.65 -43.77
C VAL A 12 -8.50 10.55 -42.58
N PHE A 13 -9.59 11.32 -42.65
CA PHE A 13 -10.03 12.15 -41.52
C PHE A 13 -10.54 11.34 -40.33
N ILE A 14 -11.34 10.29 -40.58
CA ILE A 14 -11.80 9.38 -39.51
C ILE A 14 -10.61 8.62 -38.94
N GLY A 15 -9.68 8.14 -39.77
CA GLY A 15 -8.46 7.48 -39.32
C GLY A 15 -7.59 8.38 -38.44
N PHE A 16 -7.40 9.65 -38.83
CA PHE A 16 -6.68 10.62 -38.02
C PHE A 16 -7.42 10.97 -36.73
N ALA A 17 -8.74 11.15 -36.77
CA ALA A 17 -9.55 11.43 -35.59
C ALA A 17 -9.63 10.25 -34.61
N VAL A 18 -9.69 9.02 -35.11
CA VAL A 18 -9.63 7.80 -34.29
C VAL A 18 -8.22 7.60 -33.75
N LEU A 19 -7.18 7.85 -34.54
CA LEU A 19 -5.79 7.78 -34.07
C LEU A 19 -5.52 8.86 -33.02
N THR A 20 -5.97 10.11 -33.21
CA THR A 20 -5.84 11.15 -32.19
C THR A 20 -6.72 10.85 -30.97
N TYR A 21 -7.92 10.29 -31.13
CA TYR A 21 -8.75 9.85 -30.01
C TYR A 21 -8.12 8.68 -29.22
N LEU A 22 -7.52 7.71 -29.92
CA LEU A 22 -6.80 6.58 -29.32
C LEU A 22 -5.49 7.04 -28.67
N LEU A 23 -4.76 7.97 -29.29
CA LEU A 23 -3.55 8.57 -28.71
C LEU A 23 -3.88 9.49 -27.52
N TYR A 24 -5.01 10.21 -27.58
CA TYR A 24 -5.51 11.05 -26.50
C TYR A 24 -5.94 10.19 -25.30
N HIS A 25 -6.64 9.07 -25.54
CA HIS A 25 -6.99 8.13 -24.47
C HIS A 25 -5.84 7.25 -24.00
N ALA A 26 -4.76 7.12 -24.78
CA ALA A 26 -3.51 6.52 -24.32
C ALA A 26 -2.68 7.48 -23.45
N ALA A 27 -3.00 8.78 -23.42
CA ALA A 27 -2.19 9.83 -22.77
C ALA A 27 -2.70 10.29 -21.39
N ASP A 28 -3.80 9.75 -20.87
CA ASP A 28 -4.34 10.09 -19.55
C ASP A 28 -4.19 8.91 -18.58
N GLN A 29 -3.00 8.73 -18.00
CA GLN A 29 -2.73 7.76 -16.93
C GLN A 29 -2.19 8.46 -15.67
N PHE A 30 -3.01 9.38 -15.14
CA PHE A 30 -2.72 10.15 -13.93
C PHE A 30 -2.68 9.29 -12.66
N MET A 31 -1.78 9.63 -11.73
CA MET A 31 -1.87 9.20 -10.33
C MET A 31 -3.21 9.65 -9.73
N GLU A 32 -4.14 8.72 -9.54
CA GLU A 32 -5.46 9.01 -9.00
C GLU A 32 -5.44 8.88 -7.46
N VAL A 33 -5.62 9.99 -6.76
CA VAL A 33 -5.90 9.97 -5.32
C VAL A 33 -7.40 9.82 -5.11
N LYS A 34 -7.84 8.62 -4.75
CA LYS A 34 -9.25 8.33 -4.47
C LYS A 34 -9.54 8.39 -2.97
N ARG A 35 -10.33 9.37 -2.56
CA ARG A 35 -10.85 9.50 -1.18
C ARG A 35 -12.19 8.78 -1.05
N LEU A 36 -12.28 7.81 -0.16
CA LEU A 36 -13.48 7.01 0.12
C LEU A 36 -13.89 7.16 1.58
N LEU A 37 -15.20 7.16 1.83
CA LEU A 37 -15.76 7.11 3.18
C LEU A 37 -16.35 5.73 3.44
N CYS A 38 -16.23 5.25 4.68
CA CYS A 38 -16.90 4.04 5.11
C CYS A 38 -18.44 4.17 4.94
N SER A 39 -19.09 3.10 4.47
CA SER A 39 -20.55 3.02 4.37
C SER A 39 -21.10 1.95 5.31
N ASN A 40 -22.26 2.22 5.92
CA ASN A 40 -22.89 1.36 6.94
C ASN A 40 -23.58 0.11 6.36
N LYS A 41 -23.22 -0.35 5.16
CA LYS A 41 -24.08 -1.25 4.38
C LYS A 41 -24.08 -2.73 4.82
N PHE A 42 -23.45 -3.10 5.92
CA PHE A 42 -23.41 -4.50 6.36
C PHE A 42 -23.16 -4.62 7.87
N GLN A 43 -24.22 -4.80 8.66
CA GLN A 43 -24.18 -4.68 10.12
C GLN A 43 -24.40 -6.01 10.87
N GLU A 44 -25.07 -7.01 10.28
CA GLU A 44 -25.63 -8.11 11.09
C GLU A 44 -24.78 -9.39 11.26
N MET A 45 -23.72 -9.64 10.48
CA MET A 45 -23.07 -10.96 10.53
C MET A 45 -21.86 -11.11 11.48
N ILE A 46 -21.39 -10.03 12.13
CA ILE A 46 -20.03 -10.01 12.72
C ILE A 46 -20.01 -9.70 14.23
N GLU A 47 -21.15 -9.38 14.85
CA GLU A 47 -21.16 -9.04 16.27
C GLU A 47 -20.84 -10.20 17.21
N ASN A 48 -20.91 -11.45 16.74
CA ASN A 48 -20.70 -12.64 17.57
C ASN A 48 -19.42 -13.44 17.26
N TYR A 49 -18.60 -12.99 16.30
CA TYR A 49 -17.35 -13.67 15.96
C TYR A 49 -16.16 -12.86 16.46
N ALA A 50 -15.48 -13.37 17.49
CA ALA A 50 -14.25 -12.81 18.01
C ALA A 50 -13.16 -13.89 17.88
N PRO A 51 -12.26 -13.80 16.88
CA PRO A 51 -11.15 -14.75 16.78
C PRO A 51 -10.30 -14.73 18.05
N GLU A 52 -9.80 -15.90 18.45
CA GLU A 52 -8.99 -16.06 19.67
C GLU A 52 -7.61 -15.40 19.53
N GLU A 53 -7.06 -14.94 20.65
CA GLU A 53 -5.66 -14.48 20.68
C GLU A 53 -4.71 -15.68 20.63
N PRO A 54 -3.45 -15.48 20.17
CA PRO A 54 -2.45 -16.54 20.19
C PRO A 54 -2.16 -17.01 21.62
N HIS A 55 -1.82 -18.30 21.77
CA HIS A 55 -1.44 -18.85 23.06
C HIS A 55 -0.21 -18.12 23.65
N PRO A 56 -0.18 -17.80 24.97
CA PRO A 56 0.92 -17.03 25.57
C PRO A 56 2.32 -17.58 25.29
N ALA A 57 2.50 -18.90 25.36
CA ALA A 57 3.78 -19.55 25.07
C ALA A 57 4.26 -19.32 23.62
N ALA A 58 3.35 -19.23 22.64
CA ALA A 58 3.70 -18.89 21.27
C ALA A 58 4.16 -17.42 21.18
N VAL A 59 3.47 -16.51 21.86
CA VAL A 59 3.86 -15.10 21.93
C VAL A 59 5.26 -14.94 22.55
N GLU A 60 5.56 -15.65 23.63
CA GLU A 60 6.88 -15.63 24.28
C GLU A 60 7.98 -16.18 23.35
N LEU A 61 7.71 -17.26 22.62
CA LEU A 61 8.65 -17.81 21.64
C LEU A 61 8.99 -16.79 20.54
N TYR A 62 7.99 -16.13 19.97
CA TYR A 62 8.20 -15.12 18.92
C TYR A 62 8.98 -13.91 19.45
N LYS A 63 8.68 -13.46 20.67
CA LYS A 63 9.43 -12.41 21.35
C LYS A 63 10.89 -12.78 21.53
N ALA A 64 11.18 -14.00 21.98
CA ALA A 64 12.55 -14.49 22.18
C ALA A 64 13.36 -14.56 20.88
N GLN A 65 12.71 -14.73 19.72
CA GLN A 65 13.37 -14.77 18.40
C GLN A 65 13.75 -13.38 17.85
N THR A 66 13.30 -12.28 18.46
CA THR A 66 13.54 -10.90 17.99
C THR A 66 15.01 -10.64 17.69
N GLN A 67 15.92 -10.97 18.61
CA GLN A 67 17.36 -10.71 18.43
C GLN A 67 17.97 -11.53 17.29
N GLN A 68 17.51 -12.77 17.11
CA GLN A 68 17.96 -13.60 16.00
C GLN A 68 17.52 -13.02 14.65
N ARG A 69 16.31 -12.45 14.57
CA ARG A 69 15.80 -11.78 13.36
C ARG A 69 16.63 -10.55 13.02
N ILE A 70 16.94 -9.71 14.01
CA ILE A 70 17.80 -8.55 13.83
C ILE A 70 19.17 -8.98 13.25
N GLU A 71 19.76 -10.06 13.76
CA GLU A 71 21.03 -10.57 13.26
C GLU A 71 20.95 -11.13 11.83
N LEU A 72 19.82 -11.74 11.45
CA LEU A 72 19.60 -12.15 10.06
C LEU A 72 19.47 -10.93 9.13
N LEU A 73 18.75 -9.89 9.55
CA LEU A 73 18.59 -8.66 8.76
C LEU A 73 19.91 -7.92 8.53
N ARG A 74 20.89 -8.02 9.44
CA ARG A 74 22.24 -7.46 9.24
C ARG A 74 23.00 -8.07 8.06
N LYS A 75 22.61 -9.26 7.60
CA LYS A 75 23.27 -9.97 6.49
C LYS A 75 22.74 -9.55 5.13
N VAL A 76 21.54 -8.96 5.07
CA VAL A 76 20.88 -8.56 3.83
C VAL A 76 21.77 -7.59 3.05
N LYS A 77 22.21 -8.04 1.87
CA LYS A 77 23.11 -7.29 1.01
C LYS A 77 22.37 -6.28 0.13
N ASN A 78 23.09 -5.24 -0.29
CA ASN A 78 22.63 -4.29 -1.29
C ASN A 78 22.75 -4.87 -2.71
N GLU A 79 21.99 -5.93 -2.95
CA GLU A 79 21.95 -6.67 -4.21
C GLU A 79 20.50 -6.89 -4.65
N SER A 80 20.28 -7.03 -5.95
CA SER A 80 18.97 -7.24 -6.57
C SER A 80 18.68 -8.71 -6.90
N ASN A 81 19.53 -9.63 -6.46
CA ASN A 81 19.41 -11.05 -6.77
C ASN A 81 18.54 -11.80 -5.74
N ASP A 82 18.08 -12.99 -6.12
CA ASP A 82 17.19 -13.83 -5.30
C ASP A 82 17.79 -14.22 -3.94
N VAL A 83 19.12 -14.33 -3.84
CA VAL A 83 19.78 -14.70 -2.57
C VAL A 83 19.61 -13.60 -1.53
N ALA A 84 19.79 -12.33 -1.93
CA ALA A 84 19.61 -11.20 -1.02
C ALA A 84 18.15 -11.04 -0.57
N TYR A 85 17.18 -11.26 -1.46
CA TYR A 85 15.75 -11.26 -1.10
C TYR A 85 15.37 -12.45 -0.22
N TYR A 86 15.94 -13.64 -0.45
CA TYR A 86 15.78 -14.80 0.42
C TYR A 86 16.26 -14.51 1.85
N GLU A 87 17.40 -13.83 2.02
CA GLU A 87 17.89 -13.42 3.35
C GLU A 87 16.90 -12.49 4.06
N LEU A 88 16.33 -11.52 3.33
CA LEU A 88 15.31 -10.62 3.86
C LEU A 88 14.05 -11.39 4.27
N TYR A 89 13.43 -12.15 3.35
CA TYR A 89 12.13 -12.76 3.57
C TYR A 89 12.13 -13.87 4.62
N ASN A 90 13.24 -14.56 4.84
CA ASN A 90 13.35 -15.53 5.94
C ASN A 90 13.38 -14.90 7.32
N ALA A 91 13.80 -13.64 7.42
CA ALA A 91 13.81 -12.92 8.69
C ALA A 91 12.43 -12.32 9.02
N LEU A 92 11.60 -12.06 8.00
CA LEU A 92 10.30 -11.42 8.17
C LEU A 92 9.27 -12.35 8.81
N VAL A 93 8.52 -11.77 9.76
CA VAL A 93 7.28 -12.27 10.37
C VAL A 93 6.44 -11.07 10.84
N PRO A 94 5.14 -11.23 11.09
CA PRO A 94 4.35 -10.21 11.77
C PRO A 94 4.98 -9.79 13.11
N GLU A 95 5.12 -8.47 13.32
CA GLU A 95 5.53 -7.84 14.58
C GLU A 95 4.34 -7.72 15.56
N VAL A 96 3.11 -7.74 15.03
CA VAL A 96 1.86 -7.77 15.79
C VAL A 96 0.91 -8.82 15.24
N PHE A 97 0.03 -9.32 16.11
CA PHE A 97 -1.06 -10.18 15.70
C PHE A 97 -2.27 -9.35 15.26
N CYS A 98 -2.72 -9.58 14.03
CA CYS A 98 -4.03 -9.12 13.60
C CYS A 98 -5.07 -10.25 13.79
N ARG A 99 -6.08 -9.97 14.61
CA ARG A 99 -7.12 -10.94 14.96
C ARG A 99 -7.98 -11.35 13.76
N ASP A 100 -8.36 -10.40 12.92
CA ASP A 100 -9.17 -10.65 11.72
C ASP A 100 -8.46 -10.05 10.51
N LEU A 101 -7.67 -10.89 9.85
CA LEU A 101 -6.87 -10.50 8.70
C LEU A 101 -7.65 -10.85 7.43
N VAL A 102 -8.07 -9.83 6.68
CA VAL A 102 -8.97 -10.00 5.53
C VAL A 102 -8.31 -9.46 4.27
N ARG A 103 -8.26 -10.27 3.21
CA ARG A 103 -7.81 -9.82 1.88
C ARG A 103 -8.95 -9.07 1.21
N ILE A 104 -8.76 -7.78 0.96
CA ILE A 104 -9.75 -6.90 0.34
C ILE A 104 -9.30 -6.55 -1.08
N GLY A 105 -10.21 -6.64 -2.04
CA GLY A 105 -9.96 -6.32 -3.45
C GLY A 105 -9.95 -7.56 -4.35
N SER A 106 -9.13 -7.51 -5.42
CA SER A 106 -8.86 -8.65 -6.30
C SER A 106 -8.43 -9.87 -5.48
N VAL A 107 -8.70 -11.10 -5.96
CA VAL A 107 -8.15 -12.34 -5.37
C VAL A 107 -6.75 -12.66 -5.91
N SER A 108 -6.33 -11.95 -6.95
CA SER A 108 -5.00 -11.97 -7.52
C SER A 108 -4.30 -10.66 -7.16
N ASP A 109 -3.39 -10.23 -8.02
CA ASP A 109 -2.73 -8.93 -8.02
C ASP A 109 -3.69 -7.76 -7.76
N GLY A 110 -3.22 -6.77 -7.00
CA GLY A 110 -3.94 -5.56 -6.60
C GLY A 110 -4.85 -5.69 -5.36
N GLY A 111 -5.13 -6.90 -4.88
CA GLY A 111 -5.76 -7.11 -3.56
C GLY A 111 -4.78 -6.79 -2.43
N LYS A 112 -5.24 -6.41 -1.24
CA LYS A 112 -4.34 -6.08 -0.11
C LYS A 112 -4.88 -6.64 1.22
N TRP A 113 -3.99 -6.98 2.16
CA TRP A 113 -4.35 -7.54 3.47
C TRP A 113 -4.67 -6.46 4.50
N MET A 114 -5.92 -6.39 4.97
CA MET A 114 -6.37 -5.40 5.93
C MET A 114 -6.61 -6.02 7.32
N CYS A 115 -6.20 -5.31 8.36
CA CYS A 115 -6.46 -5.73 9.73
C CYS A 115 -7.81 -5.21 10.26
N ASN A 116 -8.63 -6.12 10.78
CA ASN A 116 -9.91 -5.87 11.45
C ASN A 116 -10.81 -4.83 10.72
N PRO A 117 -11.09 -4.98 9.41
CA PRO A 117 -11.89 -4.01 8.64
C PRO A 117 -13.28 -3.74 9.21
N HIS A 118 -13.84 -4.69 9.98
CA HIS A 118 -15.17 -4.55 10.58
C HIS A 118 -15.23 -3.49 11.68
N ARG A 119 -14.11 -3.17 12.33
CA ARG A 119 -14.06 -2.11 13.35
C ARG A 119 -14.20 -0.72 12.74
N MET A 120 -13.80 -0.54 11.49
CA MET A 120 -13.96 0.74 10.77
C MET A 120 -15.41 1.15 10.60
N ARG A 121 -16.35 0.19 10.56
CA ARG A 121 -17.79 0.46 10.48
C ARG A 121 -18.36 1.06 11.78
N LYS A 122 -17.67 0.88 12.89
CA LYS A 122 -18.05 1.43 14.20
C LYS A 122 -17.44 2.82 14.46
N MET A 123 -16.59 3.30 13.56
CA MET A 123 -15.97 4.63 13.67
C MET A 123 -16.95 5.69 13.14
N ASP A 124 -17.13 6.78 13.88
CA ASP A 124 -18.02 7.90 13.48
C ASP A 124 -17.62 8.51 12.13
N LYS A 125 -16.33 8.48 11.83
CA LYS A 125 -15.74 8.91 10.57
C LYS A 125 -14.56 8.00 10.27
N CYS A 126 -14.61 7.31 9.12
CA CYS A 126 -13.49 6.54 8.60
C CYS A 126 -13.07 7.12 7.25
N THR A 127 -11.76 7.29 7.06
CA THR A 127 -11.20 7.93 5.87
C THR A 127 -10.21 7.00 5.17
N ILE A 128 -10.49 6.67 3.91
CA ILE A 128 -9.66 5.79 3.09
C ILE A 128 -9.10 6.60 1.93
N TYR A 129 -7.79 6.53 1.72
CA TYR A 129 -7.10 7.06 0.54
C TYR A 129 -6.46 5.91 -0.24
N SER A 130 -6.59 5.95 -1.56
CA SER A 130 -5.93 5.00 -2.46
C SER A 130 -5.14 5.77 -3.50
N LEU A 131 -3.90 5.37 -3.73
CA LEU A 131 -3.02 5.88 -4.77
C LEU A 131 -2.62 4.70 -5.67
N GLY A 132 -2.84 4.89 -6.97
CA GLY A 132 -2.57 3.92 -8.02
C GLY A 132 -1.96 4.61 -9.25
N ILE A 133 -1.13 3.90 -10.02
CA ILE A 133 -0.69 4.31 -11.37
C ILE A 133 -1.10 3.24 -12.38
N ASN A 134 -1.50 3.65 -13.58
CA ASN A 134 -1.60 2.74 -14.72
C ASN A 134 -0.27 2.73 -15.51
N ASN A 135 0.82 2.16 -14.97
CA ASN A 135 2.08 1.85 -15.67
C ASN A 135 2.95 2.94 -16.37
N GLU A 136 2.85 4.25 -16.09
CA GLU A 136 3.87 5.22 -16.56
C GLU A 136 4.05 6.45 -15.64
N PRO A 137 4.96 6.44 -14.64
CA PRO A 137 5.07 7.49 -13.60
C PRO A 137 5.84 8.76 -14.04
N SER A 138 6.39 8.79 -15.25
CA SER A 138 7.36 9.83 -15.67
C SER A 138 6.73 11.22 -15.83
N PHE A 139 5.44 11.27 -16.17
CA PHE A 139 4.69 12.50 -16.29
C PHE A 139 4.32 13.07 -14.92
N GLU A 140 3.94 12.22 -13.97
CA GLU A 140 3.53 12.56 -12.60
C GLU A 140 4.73 13.01 -11.75
N GLU A 141 5.91 12.40 -11.90
CA GLU A 141 7.14 12.86 -11.24
C GLU A 141 7.51 14.27 -11.72
N SER A 142 7.37 14.52 -13.03
CA SER A 142 7.57 15.84 -13.62
C SER A 142 6.49 16.84 -13.19
N LEU A 143 5.24 16.40 -13.07
CA LEU A 143 4.10 17.23 -12.68
C LEU A 143 4.11 17.54 -11.17
N GLN A 144 4.51 16.61 -10.29
CA GLN A 144 4.74 16.89 -8.86
C GLN A 144 5.86 17.90 -8.69
N THR A 145 6.95 17.74 -9.43
CA THR A 145 8.08 18.68 -9.44
C THR A 145 7.67 20.06 -9.97
N TYR A 146 6.73 20.12 -10.93
CA TYR A 146 6.32 21.35 -11.61
C TYR A 146 5.11 22.07 -10.98
N THR A 147 4.19 21.37 -10.32
CA THR A 147 2.85 21.91 -10.00
C THR A 147 2.50 22.04 -8.52
N SER A 148 3.28 21.47 -7.58
CA SER A 148 2.92 21.50 -6.14
C SER A 148 1.45 21.06 -5.88
N GLN A 149 0.96 20.04 -6.60
CA GLN A 149 -0.42 19.59 -6.42
C GLN A 149 -0.53 18.66 -5.21
N TYR A 150 -0.89 19.26 -4.08
CA TYR A 150 -1.35 18.67 -2.81
C TYR A 150 -0.50 17.52 -2.24
N SER A 151 0.35 17.82 -1.26
CA SER A 151 0.87 16.80 -0.35
C SER A 151 -0.27 16.20 0.48
N PHE A 152 -0.06 15.03 1.09
CA PHE A 152 -1.03 14.49 2.06
C PHE A 152 -1.37 15.50 3.17
N SER A 153 -0.39 16.30 3.59
CA SER A 153 -0.55 17.36 4.58
C SER A 153 -1.48 18.49 4.11
N ASP A 154 -1.64 18.69 2.79
CA ASP A 154 -2.60 19.63 2.24
C ASP A 154 -3.98 18.98 2.04
N LEU A 155 -4.02 17.67 1.73
CA LEU A 155 -5.26 16.93 1.48
C LEU A 155 -6.12 16.80 2.74
N LEU A 156 -5.51 16.47 3.89
CA LEU A 156 -6.25 16.24 5.14
C LEU A 156 -7.04 17.49 5.57
N PRO A 157 -6.42 18.68 5.71
CA PRO A 157 -7.14 19.91 6.04
C PRO A 157 -8.20 20.28 5.01
N LYS A 158 -7.91 20.09 3.71
CA LYS A 158 -8.84 20.39 2.62
C LYS A 158 -10.16 19.62 2.75
N PHE A 159 -10.13 18.38 3.23
CA PHE A 159 -11.31 17.55 3.44
C PHE A 159 -11.76 17.45 4.90
N GLY A 160 -11.14 18.22 5.80
CA GLY A 160 -11.43 18.20 7.24
C GLY A 160 -11.16 16.84 7.90
N ASP A 161 -10.21 16.08 7.36
CA ASP A 161 -9.78 14.79 7.90
C ASP A 161 -8.64 15.00 8.90
N LYS A 162 -8.75 14.34 10.06
CA LYS A 162 -7.73 14.41 11.12
C LYS A 162 -6.65 13.34 10.96
N ARG A 163 -6.97 12.26 10.26
CA ARG A 163 -6.11 11.11 9.98
C ARG A 163 -6.61 10.34 8.77
N ILE A 164 -5.78 9.43 8.29
CA ILE A 164 -6.13 8.42 7.29
C ILE A 164 -6.26 7.07 8.02
N ASP A 165 -7.40 6.42 7.90
CA ASP A 165 -7.60 5.09 8.48
C ASP A 165 -6.91 4.01 7.66
N ILE A 166 -7.09 4.06 6.34
CA ILE A 166 -6.44 3.16 5.38
C ILE A 166 -5.78 4.00 4.30
N LEU A 167 -4.48 3.82 4.11
CA LEU A 167 -3.75 4.33 2.96
C LEU A 167 -3.32 3.14 2.09
N LYS A 168 -3.89 2.99 0.90
CA LYS A 168 -3.38 2.08 -0.12
C LYS A 168 -2.40 2.84 -1.01
N VAL A 169 -1.19 2.32 -1.19
CA VAL A 169 -0.17 2.87 -2.10
C VAL A 169 0.30 1.78 -3.05
N ASP A 170 0.24 2.04 -4.34
CA ASP A 170 0.56 1.08 -5.38
C ASP A 170 0.93 1.84 -6.66
N ILE A 171 2.18 2.35 -6.72
CA ILE A 171 2.54 3.42 -7.65
C ILE A 171 3.86 3.15 -8.41
N GLU A 172 4.11 1.88 -8.73
CA GLU A 172 5.13 1.42 -9.68
C GLU A 172 6.47 2.20 -9.61
N GLU A 173 7.31 1.85 -8.63
CA GLU A 173 8.66 2.41 -8.39
C GLU A 173 8.72 3.82 -7.74
N ALA A 174 7.61 4.56 -7.74
CA ALA A 174 7.56 5.90 -7.15
C ALA A 174 7.34 5.91 -5.61
N GLU A 175 7.23 4.74 -4.97
CA GLU A 175 6.95 4.66 -3.53
C GLU A 175 8.00 5.36 -2.67
N PHE A 176 9.26 5.28 -3.10
CA PHE A 176 10.41 5.86 -2.40
C PHE A 176 10.45 7.39 -2.50
N LEU A 177 9.75 8.00 -3.47
CA LEU A 177 9.68 9.45 -3.66
C LEU A 177 8.63 10.09 -2.73
N ILE A 178 7.55 9.37 -2.43
CA ILE A 178 6.43 9.91 -1.63
C ILE A 178 6.41 9.44 -0.17
N GLN A 179 7.31 8.52 0.21
CA GLN A 179 7.34 7.95 1.56
C GLN A 179 7.39 8.99 2.68
N ASP A 180 8.18 10.05 2.52
CA ASP A 180 8.28 11.11 3.53
C ASP A 180 7.00 11.95 3.60
N GLN A 181 6.26 12.07 2.49
CA GLN A 181 5.01 12.83 2.45
C GLN A 181 3.90 12.12 3.21
N PHE A 182 3.75 10.80 3.03
CA PHE A 182 2.72 10.06 3.78
C PHE A 182 3.13 9.81 5.23
N LEU A 183 4.42 9.67 5.54
CA LEU A 183 4.89 9.56 6.93
C LEU A 183 4.71 10.86 7.74
N ALA A 184 4.53 12.00 7.06
CA ALA A 184 4.26 13.29 7.69
C ALA A 184 2.80 13.45 8.16
N VAL A 185 1.91 12.50 7.84
CA VAL A 185 0.50 12.57 8.24
C VAL A 185 0.09 11.36 9.12
N PRO A 186 -0.93 11.51 9.98
CA PRO A 186 -1.40 10.39 10.80
C PRO A 186 -2.11 9.35 9.94
N ILE A 187 -1.53 8.15 9.85
CA ILE A 187 -2.10 6.99 9.14
C ILE A 187 -2.23 5.83 10.13
N CYS A 188 -3.35 5.10 10.08
CA CYS A 188 -3.51 3.90 10.89
C CYS A 188 -3.04 2.64 10.20
N GLN A 189 -3.54 2.32 9.02
CA GLN A 189 -3.07 1.17 8.25
C GLN A 189 -2.49 1.62 6.91
N LEU A 190 -1.25 1.21 6.65
CA LEU A 190 -0.55 1.42 5.38
C LEU A 190 -0.50 0.09 4.63
N LEU A 191 -1.16 0.04 3.48
CA LEU A 191 -1.20 -1.11 2.58
C LEU A 191 -0.42 -0.72 1.32
N ILE A 192 0.80 -1.22 1.18
CA ILE A 192 1.71 -0.72 0.16
C ILE A 192 2.40 -1.85 -0.60
N GLU A 193 2.36 -1.79 -1.92
CA GLU A 193 3.26 -2.57 -2.77
C GLU A 193 4.54 -1.79 -2.99
N VAL A 194 5.69 -2.44 -2.79
CA VAL A 194 6.99 -1.78 -2.90
C VAL A 194 7.77 -2.38 -4.04
N HIS A 195 8.36 -1.51 -4.86
CA HIS A 195 9.17 -1.87 -6.02
C HIS A 195 10.66 -1.54 -5.83
N PRO A 196 11.38 -2.28 -4.95
CA PRO A 196 12.77 -1.98 -4.64
C PRO A 196 13.74 -2.32 -5.79
N ARG A 197 14.83 -1.55 -5.86
CA ARG A 197 16.02 -1.82 -6.68
C ARG A 197 16.95 -2.87 -6.05
N SER A 198 16.88 -3.09 -4.74
CA SER A 198 17.66 -4.10 -4.02
C SER A 198 16.98 -4.54 -2.72
N ALA A 199 17.34 -5.73 -2.22
CA ALA A 199 16.82 -6.22 -0.94
C ALA A 199 17.16 -5.28 0.23
N TRP A 200 18.31 -4.62 0.17
CA TRP A 200 18.70 -3.59 1.15
C TRP A 200 17.81 -2.35 1.10
N GLN A 201 17.40 -1.90 -0.10
CA GLN A 201 16.46 -0.79 -0.24
C GLN A 201 15.09 -1.16 0.36
N ALA A 202 14.63 -2.39 0.15
CA ALA A 202 13.42 -2.91 0.79
C ALA A 202 13.56 -2.91 2.33
N LEU A 203 14.66 -3.46 2.86
CA LEU A 203 14.91 -3.47 4.30
C LEU A 203 14.91 -2.05 4.91
N ASN A 204 15.54 -1.09 4.26
CA ASN A 204 15.53 0.30 4.74
C ASN A 204 14.16 0.94 4.71
N PHE A 205 13.34 0.62 3.72
CA PHE A 205 11.94 1.04 3.71
C PHE A 205 11.20 0.47 4.92
N LEU A 206 11.33 -0.84 5.20
CA LEU A 206 10.73 -1.49 6.36
C LEU A 206 11.18 -0.86 7.69
N ARG A 207 12.48 -0.60 7.82
CA ARG A 207 13.07 0.12 8.97
C ARG A 207 12.50 1.51 9.14
N LYS A 208 12.37 2.25 8.03
CA LYS A 208 11.81 3.59 8.04
C LYS A 208 10.36 3.57 8.55
N MET A 209 9.53 2.65 8.07
CA MET A 209 8.16 2.48 8.59
C MET A 209 8.19 2.15 10.10
N SER A 210 9.01 1.19 10.51
CA SER A 210 9.10 0.78 11.92
C SER A 210 9.52 1.92 12.86
N ASN A 211 10.49 2.73 12.42
CA ASN A 211 10.96 3.92 13.14
C ASN A 211 9.90 5.02 13.23
N HIS A 212 8.90 5.01 12.34
CA HIS A 212 7.75 5.92 12.37
C HIS A 212 6.51 5.28 13.02
N GLY A 213 6.70 4.34 13.94
CA GLY A 213 5.61 3.80 14.77
C GLY A 213 4.74 2.74 14.09
N PHE A 214 5.07 2.32 12.87
CA PHE A 214 4.39 1.23 12.19
C PHE A 214 4.90 -0.14 12.63
N TYR A 215 4.00 -1.11 12.68
CA TYR A 215 4.30 -2.52 12.94
C TYR A 215 3.83 -3.34 11.74
N LEU A 216 4.70 -4.21 11.25
CA LEU A 216 4.36 -5.15 10.19
C LEU A 216 3.36 -6.19 10.71
N TYR A 217 2.23 -6.40 10.03
CA TYR A 217 1.29 -7.47 10.40
C TYR A 217 1.04 -8.49 9.28
N SER A 218 1.33 -8.12 8.02
CA SER A 218 1.26 -9.04 6.89
C SER A 218 2.20 -8.59 5.78
N TYR A 219 2.68 -9.54 4.99
CA TYR A 219 3.36 -9.28 3.73
C TYR A 219 3.07 -10.40 2.73
N GLU A 220 2.97 -10.06 1.45
CA GLU A 220 2.70 -10.97 0.34
C GLU A 220 3.76 -10.76 -0.74
N ILE A 221 4.64 -11.74 -0.91
CA ILE A 221 5.66 -11.72 -1.96
C ILE A 221 4.96 -11.88 -3.31
N ASN A 222 5.29 -11.03 -4.29
CA ASN A 222 4.71 -11.11 -5.62
C ASN A 222 5.14 -12.42 -6.31
N GLY A 223 4.15 -13.19 -6.78
CA GLY A 223 4.38 -14.50 -7.37
C GLY A 223 5.08 -14.48 -8.75
N ALA A 224 5.06 -13.34 -9.44
CA ALA A 224 5.74 -13.17 -10.74
C ALA A 224 7.14 -12.56 -10.57
N TYR A 225 7.31 -11.66 -9.60
CA TYR A 225 8.55 -10.92 -9.39
C TYR A 225 8.95 -10.93 -7.91
N HIS A 226 9.88 -11.83 -7.53
CA HIS A 226 10.29 -12.04 -6.14
C HIS A 226 10.85 -10.78 -5.44
N ARG A 227 11.31 -9.79 -6.21
CA ARG A 227 11.77 -8.49 -5.68
C ARG A 227 10.63 -7.59 -5.19
N LEU A 228 9.41 -7.80 -5.68
CA LEU A 228 8.23 -7.01 -5.35
C LEU A 228 7.48 -7.68 -4.19
N CYS A 229 6.97 -6.86 -3.30
CA CYS A 229 6.26 -7.36 -2.13
C CYS A 229 5.22 -6.35 -1.67
N GLU A 230 4.05 -6.86 -1.34
CA GLU A 230 3.01 -6.11 -0.66
C GLU A 230 3.27 -6.18 0.85
N TYR A 231 3.29 -5.04 1.52
CA TYR A 231 3.41 -4.94 2.96
C TYR A 231 2.15 -4.30 3.54
N SER A 232 1.77 -4.78 4.71
CA SER A 232 0.63 -4.27 5.45
C SER A 232 1.05 -3.95 6.88
N PHE A 233 0.94 -2.66 7.22
CA PHE A 233 1.37 -2.12 8.50
C PHE A 233 0.23 -1.52 9.28
N ILE A 234 0.36 -1.52 10.60
CA ILE A 234 -0.51 -0.77 11.50
C ILE A 234 0.31 0.12 12.43
N HIS A 235 -0.08 1.39 12.55
CA HIS A 235 0.56 2.35 13.44
C HIS A 235 0.12 2.11 14.90
N GLU A 236 1.05 2.22 15.84
CA GLU A 236 0.83 1.94 17.27
C GLU A 236 -0.31 2.74 17.91
N ASN A 237 -0.43 4.02 17.54
CA ASN A 237 -1.55 4.89 17.94
C ASN A 237 -2.95 4.36 17.56
N CYS A 238 -3.05 3.38 16.67
CA CYS A 238 -4.32 2.80 16.21
C CYS A 238 -4.55 1.37 16.69
N PHE A 239 -3.70 0.84 17.57
CA PHE A 239 -3.87 -0.51 18.11
C PHE A 239 -5.22 -0.70 18.81
N GLU A 240 -5.65 0.27 19.62
CA GLU A 240 -6.94 0.19 20.31
C GLU A 240 -8.12 0.19 19.33
N ASP A 241 -8.08 1.09 18.33
CA ASP A 241 -9.12 1.26 17.31
C ASP A 241 -9.33 0.00 16.46
N TYR A 242 -8.24 -0.70 16.16
CA TYR A 242 -8.24 -1.91 15.35
C TYR A 242 -8.13 -3.19 16.18
N GLY A 243 -8.01 -3.12 17.50
CA GLY A 243 -8.06 -4.28 18.39
C GLY A 243 -6.81 -5.13 18.39
N VAL A 244 -5.67 -4.52 18.10
CA VAL A 244 -4.37 -5.15 18.23
C VAL A 244 -3.99 -5.18 19.71
N LYS A 245 -3.85 -6.38 20.26
CA LYS A 245 -3.50 -6.60 21.68
C LYS A 245 -2.16 -7.30 21.85
N THR A 246 -1.80 -8.13 20.88
CA THR A 246 -0.63 -8.99 20.95
C THR A 246 0.48 -8.45 20.05
N ILE A 247 1.60 -8.10 20.68
CA ILE A 247 2.85 -7.68 20.03
C ILE A 247 3.83 -8.84 20.12
N PHE A 248 4.29 -9.34 18.98
CA PHE A 248 5.30 -10.40 18.88
C PHE A 248 6.71 -9.86 19.07
N GLY A 249 6.95 -8.61 18.74
CA GLY A 249 8.25 -7.94 18.91
C GLY A 249 8.50 -6.94 17.79
N LYS A 250 9.23 -5.87 18.09
CA LYS A 250 9.64 -4.87 17.11
C LYS A 250 11.10 -5.14 16.75
N TYR A 251 11.34 -5.68 15.57
CA TYR A 251 12.67 -6.09 15.11
C TYR A 251 13.10 -5.38 13.82
N LEU A 252 12.18 -4.64 13.19
CA LEU A 252 12.46 -3.84 12.01
C LEU A 252 13.00 -2.45 12.35
N SER A 253 12.82 -1.94 13.57
CA SER A 253 13.47 -0.70 14.01
C SER A 253 14.92 -0.99 14.43
N ASP A 254 15.87 -0.22 13.89
CA ASP A 254 17.31 -0.32 14.22
C ASP A 254 17.64 0.16 15.64
#